data_AF-A0A9E1IHI7-F1
#
_entry.id   AF-A0A9E1IHI7-F1
#
_cell.length_a   1.000
_cell.length_b   1.000
_cell.length_c   1.000
_cell.angle_alpha   90.00
_cell.angle_beta   90.00
_cell.angle_gamma   90.00
#
_symmetry.space_group_name_H-M   'P 1'
#
loop_
_entity.id
_entity.type
_entity.pdbx_description
1 polymer ?
#
loop_
_entity_poly.entity_id
_entity_poly.type
_entity_poly.pdbx_seq_one_letter_code
_entity_poly.pdbx_strand_id
1 'polypeptide(L)'
;MVLVIGSLPQKAKHLLPQILHTIVAAGLGIVCGAPAAASERANWDFLQDSLLLEAIDGDIKKADRIYTDLVRNLSSEDPTRAEALYWSGRTRLALGDEEGAREVLREGVRAGQMRKQCLDLLGQMELERTGITTIPVEWPFDTEAHGFVHPWHYADKGAIRIRQSEVLSWTTTVDSQSDRLIVGFRDPTPQPRGMRFRVQAVDIATFLNVEIYDVYGRIYHLPVAKVDVPVGRFVQVVADFRTMVPLNPNDGRLIPSRIDRLVLEDVTGAHGGSGSNEILIDDFEVY
;
A
#
# COMPACT_ATOMS: atom_id res chain seq x y z
N MET A 1 -10.19 -41.52 8.21
CA MET A 1 -9.24 -40.39 8.24
C MET A 1 -10.04 -39.14 7.96
N VAL A 2 -10.32 -38.35 8.99
CA VAL A 2 -11.23 -37.19 8.95
C VAL A 2 -10.37 -35.96 8.65
N LEU A 3 -10.66 -35.26 7.55
CA LEU A 3 -9.96 -34.04 7.16
C LEU A 3 -10.54 -32.86 7.96
N VAL A 4 -9.69 -32.22 8.78
CA VAL A 4 -9.99 -30.97 9.48
C VAL A 4 -9.77 -29.82 8.51
N ILE A 5 -10.85 -29.14 8.13
CA ILE A 5 -10.78 -27.90 7.34
C ILE A 5 -10.43 -26.77 8.32
N GLY A 6 -9.17 -26.31 8.26
CA GLY A 6 -8.74 -25.07 8.91
C GLY A 6 -9.52 -23.87 8.35
N SER A 7 -10.01 -23.03 9.24
CA SER A 7 -10.91 -21.92 8.98
C SER A 7 -10.31 -20.87 8.01
N LEU A 8 -10.91 -20.72 6.84
CA LEU A 8 -10.75 -19.53 6.01
C LEU A 8 -11.52 -18.35 6.65
N PRO A 9 -10.98 -17.10 6.61
CA PRO A 9 -11.68 -15.92 7.11
C PRO A 9 -12.96 -15.64 6.32
N GLN A 10 -13.99 -15.22 7.05
CA GLN A 10 -15.40 -15.08 6.64
C GLN A 10 -15.67 -14.06 5.51
N LYS A 11 -14.66 -13.36 5.00
CA LYS A 11 -14.80 -12.30 3.97
C LYS A 11 -14.96 -12.80 2.53
N ALA A 12 -14.74 -14.09 2.23
CA ALA A 12 -14.84 -14.60 0.85
C ALA A 12 -16.26 -15.04 0.41
N LYS A 13 -17.28 -14.98 1.29
CA LYS A 13 -18.62 -15.57 1.00
C LYS A 13 -19.68 -14.61 0.45
N HIS A 14 -19.42 -13.30 0.37
CA HIS A 14 -20.49 -12.32 0.09
C HIS A 14 -20.42 -11.57 -1.26
N LEU A 15 -19.53 -11.94 -2.18
CA LEU A 15 -19.41 -11.24 -3.48
C LEU A 15 -19.89 -12.04 -4.71
N LEU A 16 -20.60 -13.15 -4.53
CA LEU A 16 -20.86 -14.12 -5.61
C LEU A 16 -22.22 -14.12 -6.35
N PRO A 17 -23.18 -13.18 -6.15
CA PRO A 17 -24.33 -13.17 -7.06
C PRO A 17 -24.75 -11.76 -7.54
N GLN A 18 -23.96 -11.09 -8.41
CA GLN A 18 -24.47 -9.93 -9.19
C GLN A 18 -23.94 -9.78 -10.63
N ILE A 19 -23.12 -10.68 -11.18
CA ILE A 19 -22.49 -10.50 -12.52
C ILE A 19 -23.16 -11.36 -13.62
N LEU A 20 -24.32 -11.96 -13.38
CA LEU A 20 -25.12 -12.56 -14.45
C LEU A 20 -26.35 -11.71 -14.69
N HIS A 21 -26.36 -10.88 -15.74
CA HIS A 21 -27.52 -10.52 -16.59
C HIS A 21 -27.31 -9.20 -17.36
N THR A 22 -26.35 -9.10 -18.30
CA THR A 22 -26.49 -8.14 -19.41
C THR A 22 -25.56 -8.48 -20.59
N ILE A 23 -25.86 -9.51 -21.41
CA ILE A 23 -25.33 -9.56 -22.79
C ILE A 23 -26.35 -10.26 -23.70
N VAL A 24 -27.20 -9.49 -24.40
CA VAL A 24 -27.79 -9.91 -25.69
C VAL A 24 -27.94 -8.69 -26.61
N ALA A 25 -27.34 -8.83 -27.80
CA ALA A 25 -27.67 -8.26 -29.11
C ALA A 25 -27.05 -6.94 -29.63
N ALA A 26 -26.67 -7.06 -30.92
CA ALA A 26 -26.50 -6.08 -32.01
C ALA A 26 -25.07 -5.56 -32.23
N GLY A 27 -24.48 -5.59 -33.44
CA GLY A 27 -24.94 -6.00 -34.75
C GLY A 27 -23.76 -6.00 -35.74
N LEU A 28 -23.92 -6.75 -36.84
CA LEU A 28 -22.93 -6.94 -37.90
C LEU A 28 -22.68 -5.64 -38.69
N GLY A 29 -21.43 -5.17 -38.70
CA GLY A 29 -20.93 -4.10 -39.56
C GLY A 29 -19.46 -4.34 -39.89
N ILE A 30 -19.17 -4.49 -41.19
CA ILE A 30 -17.89 -4.63 -41.90
C ILE A 30 -16.63 -4.34 -41.06
N VAL A 31 -15.85 -5.37 -40.75
CA VAL A 31 -14.56 -5.29 -40.02
C VAL A 31 -13.39 -5.52 -40.99
N CYS A 32 -12.86 -4.44 -41.57
CA CYS A 32 -11.49 -4.43 -42.08
C CYS A 32 -10.57 -3.89 -40.98
N GLY A 33 -10.29 -4.75 -40.00
CA GLY A 33 -9.42 -4.50 -38.83
C GLY A 33 -9.28 -5.70 -37.87
N ALA A 34 -9.62 -6.92 -38.33
CA ALA A 34 -9.98 -8.05 -37.48
C ALA A 34 -8.87 -8.85 -36.75
N PRO A 35 -7.58 -8.89 -37.16
CA PRO A 35 -6.65 -9.82 -36.52
C PRO A 35 -6.22 -9.38 -35.11
N ALA A 36 -6.15 -8.06 -34.84
CA ALA A 36 -5.69 -7.55 -33.54
C ALA A 36 -6.69 -7.84 -32.41
N ALA A 37 -7.99 -7.60 -32.65
CA ALA A 37 -9.03 -7.78 -31.63
C ALA A 37 -9.27 -9.27 -31.26
N ALA A 38 -9.06 -10.19 -32.22
CA ALA A 38 -9.17 -11.63 -31.94
C ALA A 38 -8.01 -12.15 -31.07
N SER A 39 -6.79 -11.64 -31.32
CA SER A 39 -5.61 -11.97 -30.50
C SER A 39 -5.74 -11.44 -29.08
N GLU A 40 -6.22 -10.20 -28.91
CA GLU A 40 -6.42 -9.59 -27.60
C GLU A 40 -7.40 -10.40 -26.75
N ARG A 41 -8.54 -10.82 -27.33
CA ARG A 41 -9.52 -11.66 -26.63
C ARG A 41 -8.93 -13.00 -26.18
N ALA A 42 -8.14 -13.66 -27.02
CA ALA A 42 -7.49 -14.92 -26.66
C ALA A 42 -6.50 -14.74 -25.50
N ASN A 43 -5.77 -13.62 -25.46
CA ASN A 43 -4.86 -13.28 -24.38
C ASN A 43 -5.61 -13.09 -23.05
N TRP A 44 -6.75 -12.38 -23.09
CA TRP A 44 -7.63 -12.20 -21.94
C TRP A 44 -8.21 -13.51 -21.41
N ASP A 45 -8.75 -14.34 -22.30
CA ASP A 45 -9.32 -15.64 -21.93
C ASP A 45 -8.25 -16.51 -21.24
N PHE A 46 -7.02 -16.52 -21.77
CA PHE A 46 -5.91 -17.28 -21.18
C PHE A 46 -5.45 -16.73 -19.82
N LEU A 47 -5.44 -15.40 -19.64
CA LEU A 47 -5.16 -14.78 -18.35
C LEU A 47 -6.23 -15.15 -17.30
N GLN A 48 -7.51 -15.12 -17.67
CA GLN A 48 -8.62 -15.47 -16.78
C GLN A 48 -8.58 -16.96 -16.39
N ASP A 49 -8.30 -17.86 -17.33
CA ASP A 49 -8.11 -19.27 -17.04
C ASP A 49 -6.96 -19.50 -16.05
N SER A 50 -5.88 -18.71 -16.15
CA SER A 50 -4.75 -18.77 -15.23
C SER A 50 -5.12 -18.33 -13.81
N LEU A 51 -5.90 -17.25 -13.68
CA LEU A 51 -6.43 -16.79 -12.40
C LEU A 51 -7.37 -17.84 -11.76
N LEU A 52 -8.19 -18.51 -12.57
CA LEU A 52 -9.03 -19.61 -12.12
C LEU A 52 -8.21 -20.80 -11.64
N LEU A 53 -7.14 -21.17 -12.35
CA LEU A 53 -6.22 -22.23 -11.92
C LEU A 53 -5.55 -21.90 -10.57
N GLU A 54 -5.09 -20.66 -10.39
CA GLU A 54 -4.53 -20.22 -9.10
C GLU A 54 -5.57 -20.36 -7.98
N ALA A 55 -6.79 -19.87 -8.21
CA ALA A 55 -7.85 -19.84 -7.21
C ALA A 55 -8.41 -21.22 -6.84
N ILE A 56 -8.51 -22.15 -7.81
CA ILE A 56 -9.13 -23.46 -7.62
C ILE A 56 -8.11 -24.50 -7.15
N ASP A 57 -6.97 -24.60 -7.84
CA ASP A 57 -6.01 -25.69 -7.62
C ASP A 57 -4.92 -25.32 -6.59
N GLY A 58 -4.75 -24.02 -6.30
CA GLY A 58 -3.67 -23.53 -5.43
C GLY A 58 -2.27 -23.79 -5.97
N ASP A 59 -2.13 -24.14 -7.26
CA ASP A 59 -0.84 -24.41 -7.91
C ASP A 59 -0.17 -23.10 -8.35
N ILE A 60 0.34 -22.36 -7.36
CA ILE A 60 1.00 -21.06 -7.55
C ILE A 60 2.21 -21.19 -8.50
N LYS A 61 2.91 -22.33 -8.50
CA LYS A 61 4.06 -22.58 -9.40
C LYS A 61 3.64 -22.72 -10.86
N LYS A 62 2.50 -23.36 -11.12
CA LYS A 62 1.93 -23.42 -12.47
C LYS A 62 1.43 -22.05 -12.90
N ALA A 63 0.77 -21.30 -12.02
CA ALA A 63 0.31 -19.93 -12.32
C ALA A 63 1.49 -19.01 -12.69
N ASP A 64 2.58 -18.99 -11.90
CA ASP A 64 3.77 -18.19 -12.19
C ASP A 64 4.41 -18.52 -13.55
N ARG A 65 4.48 -19.81 -13.92
CA ARG A 65 4.94 -20.23 -15.26
C ARG A 65 4.05 -19.64 -16.36
N ILE A 66 2.74 -19.73 -16.19
CA ILE A 66 1.79 -19.22 -17.19
C ILE A 66 1.89 -17.70 -17.32
N TYR A 67 1.94 -16.95 -16.21
CA TYR A 67 2.11 -15.50 -16.27
C TYR A 67 3.45 -15.09 -16.87
N THR A 68 4.53 -15.79 -16.54
CA THR A 68 5.85 -15.55 -17.13
C THR A 68 5.84 -15.79 -18.65
N ASP A 69 5.18 -16.86 -19.11
CA ASP A 69 5.05 -17.16 -20.53
C ASP A 69 4.16 -16.13 -21.25
N LEU A 70 3.06 -15.67 -20.62
CA LEU A 70 2.26 -14.56 -21.13
C LEU A 70 3.11 -13.29 -21.32
N VAL A 71 3.79 -12.83 -20.26
CA VAL A 71 4.61 -11.60 -20.30
C VAL A 71 5.69 -11.64 -21.39
N ARG A 72 6.25 -12.81 -21.67
CA ARG A 72 7.26 -13.02 -22.71
C ARG A 72 6.69 -12.96 -24.13
N ASN A 73 5.46 -13.41 -24.33
CA ASN A 73 4.85 -13.53 -25.65
C ASN A 73 3.94 -12.34 -26.01
N LEU A 74 3.50 -11.55 -25.04
CA LEU A 74 2.71 -10.33 -25.26
C LEU A 74 3.61 -9.16 -25.66
N SER A 75 3.12 -8.32 -26.58
CA SER A 75 3.81 -7.08 -26.95
C SER A 75 3.75 -6.08 -25.78
N SER A 76 4.70 -5.13 -25.74
CA SER A 76 4.71 -4.08 -24.71
C SER A 76 3.49 -3.15 -24.75
N GLU A 77 2.76 -3.15 -25.86
CA GLU A 77 1.54 -2.35 -26.07
C GLU A 77 0.26 -3.12 -25.71
N ASP A 78 0.34 -4.44 -25.52
CA ASP A 78 -0.82 -5.26 -25.19
C ASP A 78 -1.28 -4.98 -23.75
N PRO A 79 -2.55 -4.57 -23.53
CA PRO A 79 -3.07 -4.25 -22.20
C PRO A 79 -3.04 -5.43 -21.22
N THR A 80 -3.12 -6.66 -21.72
CA THR A 80 -3.06 -7.89 -20.93
C THR A 80 -1.68 -8.06 -20.28
N ARG A 81 -0.64 -7.47 -20.86
CA ARG A 81 0.74 -7.62 -20.37
C ARG A 81 0.92 -6.98 -18.99
N ALA A 82 0.36 -5.79 -18.78
CA ALA A 82 0.46 -5.12 -17.49
C ALA A 82 -0.21 -5.92 -16.36
N GLU A 83 -1.34 -6.58 -16.67
CA GLU A 83 -2.03 -7.43 -15.72
C GLU A 83 -1.27 -8.73 -15.46
N ALA A 84 -0.73 -9.37 -16.50
CA ALA A 84 0.14 -10.54 -16.35
C ALA A 84 1.40 -10.23 -15.52
N LEU A 85 2.00 -9.03 -15.66
CA LEU A 85 3.10 -8.56 -14.83
C LEU A 85 2.69 -8.43 -13.36
N TYR A 86 1.54 -7.80 -13.07
CA TYR A 86 1.05 -7.68 -11.69
C TYR A 86 0.84 -9.06 -11.04
N TRP A 87 0.14 -9.97 -11.72
CA TRP A 87 -0.13 -11.30 -11.17
C TRP A 87 1.14 -12.14 -11.03
N SER A 88 2.08 -12.08 -11.98
CA SER A 88 3.39 -12.74 -11.85
C SER A 88 4.16 -12.22 -10.63
N GLY A 89 4.19 -10.90 -10.41
CA GLY A 89 4.81 -10.32 -9.22
C GLY A 89 4.20 -10.84 -7.92
N ARG A 90 2.86 -10.90 -7.86
CA ARG A 90 2.13 -11.46 -6.71
C ARG A 90 2.42 -12.94 -6.49
N THR A 91 2.45 -13.76 -7.54
CA THR A 91 2.73 -15.20 -7.41
C THR A 91 4.17 -15.45 -6.98
N ARG A 92 5.15 -14.69 -7.49
CA ARG A 92 6.56 -14.80 -7.06
C ARG A 92 6.73 -14.45 -5.60
N LEU A 93 6.07 -13.39 -5.13
CA LEU A 93 6.05 -13.04 -3.71
C LEU A 93 5.49 -14.19 -2.87
N ALA A 94 4.38 -14.79 -3.29
CA ALA A 94 3.78 -15.94 -2.60
C ALA A 94 4.68 -17.20 -2.62
N LEU A 95 5.57 -17.33 -3.60
CA LEU A 95 6.59 -18.38 -3.68
C LEU A 95 7.87 -18.05 -2.88
N GLY A 96 7.96 -16.87 -2.28
CA GLY A 96 9.14 -16.40 -1.54
C GLY A 96 10.25 -15.81 -2.42
N ASP A 97 10.01 -15.63 -3.73
CA ASP A 97 10.93 -14.94 -4.63
C ASP A 97 10.68 -13.43 -4.60
N GLU A 98 11.11 -12.78 -3.52
CA GLU A 98 10.89 -11.34 -3.32
C GLU A 98 11.59 -10.48 -4.37
N GLU A 99 12.84 -10.80 -4.72
CA GLU A 99 13.58 -10.01 -5.71
C GLU A 99 12.98 -10.14 -7.11
N GLY A 100 12.62 -11.37 -7.51
CA GLY A 100 11.93 -11.59 -8.78
C GLY A 100 10.55 -10.93 -8.82
N ALA A 101 9.83 -10.87 -7.69
CA ALA A 101 8.60 -10.09 -7.59
C ALA A 101 8.85 -8.59 -7.76
N ARG A 102 9.86 -8.02 -7.08
CA ARG A 102 10.21 -6.59 -7.20
C ARG A 102 10.56 -6.21 -8.63
N GLU A 103 11.33 -7.03 -9.34
CA GLU A 103 11.72 -6.79 -10.72
C GLU A 103 10.50 -6.70 -11.65
N VAL A 104 9.63 -7.72 -11.60
CA VAL A 104 8.43 -7.82 -12.45
C VAL A 104 7.44 -6.70 -12.14
N LEU A 105 7.22 -6.37 -10.86
CA LEU A 105 6.32 -5.29 -10.48
C LEU A 105 6.83 -3.93 -10.96
N ARG A 106 8.14 -3.66 -10.87
CA ARG A 106 8.74 -2.44 -11.44
C ARG A 106 8.55 -2.36 -12.95
N GLU A 107 8.55 -3.49 -13.64
CA GLU A 107 8.19 -3.53 -15.06
C GLU A 107 6.71 -3.22 -15.28
N GLY A 108 5.81 -3.78 -14.47
CA GLY A 108 4.37 -3.46 -14.48
C GLY A 108 4.09 -1.97 -14.26
N VAL A 109 4.85 -1.31 -13.38
CA VAL A 109 4.82 0.15 -13.16
C VAL A 109 5.17 0.94 -14.42
N ARG A 110 6.14 0.46 -15.22
CA ARG A 110 6.54 1.08 -16.49
C ARG A 110 5.50 0.85 -17.60
N ALA A 111 4.79 -0.29 -17.58
CA ALA A 111 3.74 -0.60 -18.54
C ALA A 111 2.46 0.26 -18.36
N GLY A 112 2.22 0.79 -17.16
CA GLY A 112 1.27 1.88 -16.93
C GLY A 112 -0.17 1.46 -16.57
N GLN A 113 -0.77 0.48 -17.25
CA GLN A 113 -2.19 0.13 -17.04
C GLN A 113 -2.50 -0.42 -15.64
N MET A 114 -1.55 -1.14 -15.03
CA MET A 114 -1.63 -1.67 -13.66
C MET A 114 -0.67 -0.97 -12.70
N ARG A 115 -0.30 0.28 -13.03
CA ARG A 115 0.74 1.03 -12.30
C ARG A 115 0.41 1.13 -10.81
N LYS A 116 -0.82 1.54 -10.46
CA LYS A 116 -1.24 1.71 -9.07
C LYS A 116 -1.12 0.41 -8.27
N GLN A 117 -1.66 -0.69 -8.79
CA GLN A 117 -1.66 -2.00 -8.14
C GLN A 117 -0.24 -2.52 -7.94
N CYS A 118 0.66 -2.31 -8.91
CA CYS A 118 2.07 -2.67 -8.77
C CYS A 118 2.77 -1.82 -7.71
N LEU A 119 2.51 -0.50 -7.69
CA LEU A 119 3.05 0.43 -6.70
C LEU A 119 2.56 0.11 -5.27
N ASP A 120 1.28 -0.23 -5.12
CA ASP A 120 0.67 -0.64 -3.85
C ASP A 120 1.35 -1.92 -3.32
N LEU A 121 1.54 -2.93 -4.18
CA LEU A 121 2.20 -4.18 -3.78
C LEU A 121 3.68 -3.99 -3.46
N LEU A 122 4.41 -3.16 -4.24
CA LEU A 122 5.79 -2.79 -3.91
C LEU A 122 5.88 -2.05 -2.56
N GLY A 123 4.90 -1.19 -2.25
CA GLY A 123 4.80 -0.51 -0.96
C GLY A 123 4.56 -1.48 0.19
N GLN A 124 3.67 -2.46 0.00
CA GLN A 124 3.43 -3.51 0.98
C GLN A 124 4.70 -4.33 1.25
N MET A 125 5.40 -4.77 0.20
CA MET A 125 6.66 -5.52 0.33
C MET A 125 7.72 -4.72 1.09
N GLU A 126 7.78 -3.39 0.88
CA GLU A 126 8.70 -2.53 1.60
C GLU A 126 8.34 -2.43 3.08
N LEU A 127 7.05 -2.26 3.41
CA LEU A 127 6.57 -2.23 4.79
C LEU A 127 6.81 -3.55 5.55
N GLU A 128 6.65 -4.69 4.89
CA GLU A 128 6.92 -6.01 5.48
C GLU A 128 8.42 -6.22 5.75
N ARG A 129 9.28 -5.65 4.89
CA ARG A 129 10.74 -5.69 5.01
C ARG A 129 11.25 -4.80 6.14
N THR A 130 10.72 -3.59 6.26
CA THR A 130 11.17 -2.57 7.22
C THR A 130 10.34 -2.50 8.50
N GLY A 131 9.34 -3.37 8.62
CA GLY A 131 8.42 -3.40 9.75
C GLY A 131 9.11 -3.58 11.10
N ILE A 132 8.63 -2.84 12.11
CA ILE A 132 9.17 -2.88 13.47
C ILE A 132 8.84 -4.23 14.11
N THR A 133 9.89 -4.97 14.51
CA THR A 133 9.77 -6.28 15.18
C THR A 133 10.15 -6.23 16.67
N THR A 134 10.91 -5.22 17.09
CA THR A 134 11.46 -5.11 18.45
C THR A 134 11.19 -3.71 19.00
N ILE A 135 10.75 -3.65 20.26
CA ILE A 135 10.43 -2.40 20.98
C ILE A 135 11.32 -2.30 22.24
N PRO A 136 11.85 -1.12 22.61
CA PRO A 136 11.69 0.16 21.93
C PRO A 136 12.42 0.22 20.58
N VAL A 137 11.92 1.05 19.68
CA VAL A 137 12.63 1.46 18.45
C VAL A 137 12.83 2.96 18.52
N GLU A 138 14.04 3.42 18.20
CA GLU A 138 14.40 4.83 18.15
C GLU A 138 15.08 5.10 16.81
N TRP A 139 14.63 6.14 16.11
CA TRP A 139 15.23 6.61 14.87
C TRP A 139 15.67 8.07 15.05
N PRO A 140 16.97 8.30 15.32
CA PRO A 140 17.54 9.63 15.34
C PRO A 140 17.84 10.18 13.93
N PHE A 141 17.59 9.38 12.88
CA PHE A 141 17.85 9.73 11.47
C PHE A 141 19.29 10.17 11.15
N ASP A 142 20.26 9.62 11.87
CA ASP A 142 21.70 9.75 11.60
C ASP A 142 22.17 8.86 10.42
N THR A 143 21.35 7.86 10.06
CA THR A 143 21.58 6.94 8.94
C THR A 143 20.31 6.72 8.14
N GLU A 144 20.44 6.29 6.88
CA GLU A 144 19.30 5.92 6.01
C GLU A 144 18.47 4.72 6.52
N ALA A 145 18.90 4.08 7.61
CA ALA A 145 18.20 2.94 8.19
C ALA A 145 17.02 3.41 9.07
N HIS A 146 15.83 3.48 8.47
CA HIS A 146 14.56 3.74 9.18
C HIS A 146 13.41 2.93 8.58
N GLY A 147 12.30 2.81 9.32
CA GLY A 147 11.11 2.07 8.87
C GLY A 147 10.05 2.91 8.15
N PHE A 148 10.32 4.19 7.90
CA PHE A 148 9.40 5.06 7.17
C PHE A 148 9.36 4.73 5.67
N VAL A 149 8.15 4.61 5.14
CA VAL A 149 7.86 4.34 3.73
C VAL A 149 6.92 5.42 3.20
N HIS A 150 7.33 6.08 2.13
CA HIS A 150 6.47 6.96 1.33
C HIS A 150 5.77 6.10 0.27
N PRO A 151 4.43 5.92 0.32
CA PRO A 151 3.75 5.03 -0.59
C PRO A 151 3.90 5.49 -2.02
N TRP A 152 4.25 4.55 -2.89
CA TRP A 152 4.62 4.85 -4.27
C TRP A 152 3.52 5.49 -5.11
N HIS A 153 2.25 5.27 -4.77
CA HIS A 153 1.13 5.95 -5.45
C HIS A 153 1.00 7.43 -5.09
N TYR A 154 1.80 7.92 -4.13
CA TYR A 154 2.00 9.34 -3.84
C TYR A 154 3.41 9.84 -4.24
N ALA A 155 4.20 9.06 -4.98
CA ALA A 155 5.57 9.44 -5.35
C ALA A 155 5.65 10.70 -6.23
N ASP A 156 4.55 11.11 -6.85
CA ASP A 156 4.42 12.37 -7.57
C ASP A 156 4.20 13.58 -6.64
N LYS A 157 3.74 13.35 -5.41
CA LYS A 157 3.56 14.39 -4.39
C LYS A 157 4.84 14.75 -3.67
N GLY A 158 5.80 13.83 -3.64
CA GLY A 158 7.14 14.11 -3.18
C GLY A 158 7.93 12.86 -2.82
N ALA A 159 8.72 12.95 -1.77
CA ALA A 159 9.74 11.97 -1.42
C ALA A 159 10.14 12.12 0.04
N ILE A 160 10.84 11.09 0.54
CA ILE A 160 11.55 11.14 1.81
C ILE A 160 13.06 11.11 1.61
N ARG A 161 13.77 11.82 2.47
CA ARG A 161 15.24 11.85 2.51
C ARG A 161 15.73 12.28 3.88
N ILE A 162 16.96 11.93 4.21
CA ILE A 162 17.61 12.46 5.41
C ILE A 162 18.38 13.73 5.06
N ARG A 163 18.17 14.80 5.83
CA ARG A 163 18.94 16.04 5.70
C ARG A 163 20.26 15.94 6.46
N GLN A 164 21.22 16.80 6.10
CA GLN A 164 22.53 16.91 6.77
C GLN A 164 22.45 17.18 8.29
N SER A 165 21.28 17.59 8.79
CA SER A 165 21.01 17.81 10.20
C SER A 165 20.37 16.59 10.89
N GLU A 166 20.49 15.39 10.32
CA GLU A 166 19.98 14.13 10.92
C GLU A 166 18.48 14.18 11.20
N VAL A 167 17.70 14.74 10.26
CA VAL A 167 16.23 14.76 10.34
C VAL A 167 15.65 14.15 9.07
N LEU A 168 14.52 13.44 9.22
CA LEU A 168 13.76 12.94 8.09
C LEU A 168 12.99 14.11 7.46
N SER A 169 13.30 14.41 6.21
CA SER A 169 12.58 15.36 5.37
C SER A 169 11.58 14.60 4.51
N TRP A 170 10.31 14.95 4.67
CA TRP A 170 9.20 14.54 3.82
C TRP A 170 8.75 15.74 2.99
N THR A 171 9.13 15.77 1.72
CA THR A 171 8.61 16.75 0.77
C THR A 171 7.25 16.30 0.29
N THR A 172 6.27 17.20 0.28
CA THR A 172 4.87 16.96 -0.11
C THR A 172 4.37 18.08 -1.02
N THR A 173 3.33 17.80 -1.80
CA THR A 173 2.57 18.78 -2.57
C THR A 173 1.17 18.86 -1.99
N VAL A 174 0.88 19.98 -1.34
CA VAL A 174 -0.41 20.23 -0.71
C VAL A 174 -1.44 20.53 -1.80
N ASP A 175 -2.37 19.60 -2.00
CA ASP A 175 -3.51 19.72 -2.91
C ASP A 175 -4.77 19.10 -2.30
N SER A 176 -5.82 18.90 -3.10
CA SER A 176 -7.10 18.32 -2.63
C SER A 176 -7.00 16.86 -2.15
N GLN A 177 -5.93 16.15 -2.50
CA GLN A 177 -5.68 14.78 -2.08
C GLN A 177 -4.67 14.80 -0.92
N SER A 178 -4.76 13.86 0.01
CA SER A 178 -3.74 13.73 1.06
C SER A 178 -2.46 13.09 0.53
N ASP A 179 -1.34 13.35 1.21
CA ASP A 179 -0.08 12.59 1.09
C ASP A 179 0.14 11.83 2.41
N ARG A 180 0.88 10.71 2.38
CA ARG A 180 1.00 9.81 3.53
C ARG A 180 2.43 9.33 3.73
N LEU A 181 2.80 9.17 5.00
CA LEU A 181 4.02 8.50 5.41
C LEU A 181 3.67 7.35 6.35
N ILE A 182 4.20 6.14 6.09
CA ILE A 182 3.77 4.91 6.75
C ILE A 182 4.94 4.25 7.48
N VAL A 183 4.65 3.65 8.63
CA VAL A 183 5.55 2.75 9.36
C VAL A 183 4.84 1.43 9.61
N GLY A 184 5.44 0.31 9.18
CA GLY A 184 4.90 -1.03 9.40
C GLY A 184 5.28 -1.62 10.76
N PHE A 185 4.45 -2.52 11.27
CA PHE A 185 4.72 -3.38 12.43
C PHE A 185 4.67 -4.84 11.99
N ARG A 186 5.65 -5.63 12.43
CA ARG A 186 5.71 -7.07 12.13
C ARG A 186 5.93 -7.86 13.41
N ASP A 187 4.82 -8.26 14.02
CA ASP A 187 4.79 -8.98 15.31
C ASP A 187 5.69 -8.34 16.39
N PRO A 188 5.56 -7.03 16.67
CA PRO A 188 6.46 -6.30 17.56
C PRO A 188 6.45 -6.90 18.98
N THR A 189 7.64 -7.16 19.51
CA THR A 189 7.82 -7.68 20.88
C THR A 189 8.77 -6.79 21.70
N PRO A 190 8.35 -6.29 22.89
CA PRO A 190 7.00 -6.30 23.43
C PRO A 190 6.00 -5.51 22.56
N GLN A 191 4.70 -5.63 22.86
CA GLN A 191 3.66 -4.89 22.14
C GLN A 191 3.81 -3.38 22.37
N PRO A 192 3.66 -2.55 21.32
CA PRO A 192 3.85 -1.11 21.43
C PRO A 192 2.69 -0.48 22.22
N ARG A 193 3.02 0.40 23.14
CA ARG A 193 2.12 1.16 24.01
C ARG A 193 1.87 2.56 23.47
N GLY A 194 2.80 3.09 22.70
CA GLY A 194 2.64 4.39 22.07
C GLY A 194 3.84 4.77 21.22
N MET A 195 3.83 6.01 20.77
CA MET A 195 4.95 6.61 20.06
C MET A 195 5.14 8.07 20.45
N ARG A 196 6.32 8.60 20.17
CA ARG A 196 6.62 10.02 20.24
C ARG A 196 7.56 10.43 19.11
N PHE A 197 7.42 11.66 18.65
CA PHE A 197 8.32 12.27 17.68
C PHE A 197 8.21 13.79 17.74
N ARG A 198 9.18 14.49 17.15
CA ARG A 198 9.10 15.93 16.89
C ARG A 198 8.80 16.14 15.41
N VAL A 199 7.96 17.11 15.10
CA VAL A 199 7.61 17.47 13.73
C VAL A 199 7.61 18.98 13.51
N GLN A 200 8.07 19.43 12.35
CA GLN A 200 8.13 20.84 11.98
C GLN A 200 7.74 21.00 10.51
N ALA A 201 6.98 22.05 10.19
CA ALA A 201 6.76 22.47 8.80
C ALA A 201 7.82 23.50 8.37
N VAL A 202 8.20 23.49 7.09
CA VAL A 202 9.22 24.40 6.54
C VAL A 202 8.59 25.57 5.81
N ASP A 203 7.67 25.33 4.88
CA ASP A 203 7.16 26.37 3.98
C ASP A 203 5.72 26.77 4.33
N ILE A 204 4.87 25.79 4.63
CA ILE A 204 3.43 25.97 4.87
C ILE A 204 3.05 25.31 6.19
N ALA A 205 2.33 26.04 7.06
CA ALA A 205 1.79 25.45 8.28
C ALA A 205 0.95 24.21 7.94
N THR A 206 1.27 23.08 8.55
CA THR A 206 0.77 21.75 8.14
C THR A 206 -0.21 21.22 9.17
N PHE A 207 -1.18 20.45 8.69
CA PHE A 207 -2.11 19.70 9.53
C PHE A 207 -1.90 18.21 9.31
N LEU A 208 -1.57 17.48 10.37
CA LEU A 208 -1.31 16.05 10.31
C LEU A 208 -2.39 15.24 11.03
N ASN A 209 -2.89 14.20 10.36
CA ASN A 209 -3.58 13.11 11.02
C ASN A 209 -2.56 12.03 11.41
N VAL A 210 -2.78 11.45 12.59
CA VAL A 210 -2.01 10.31 13.09
C VAL A 210 -2.98 9.14 13.20
N GLU A 211 -2.80 8.15 12.34
CA GLU A 211 -3.66 6.98 12.26
C GLU A 211 -2.91 5.70 12.59
N ILE A 212 -3.57 4.78 13.28
CA ILE A 212 -3.13 3.40 13.46
C ILE A 212 -4.12 2.51 12.73
N TYR A 213 -3.60 1.61 11.89
CA TYR A 213 -4.36 0.53 11.28
C TYR A 213 -4.08 -0.74 12.06
N ASP A 214 -5.12 -1.51 12.33
CA ASP A 214 -4.96 -2.88 12.83
C ASP A 214 -4.92 -3.91 11.69
N VAL A 215 -4.59 -5.16 12.02
CA VAL A 215 -4.53 -6.29 11.07
C VAL A 215 -5.86 -6.61 10.36
N TYR A 216 -6.98 -5.99 10.79
CA TYR A 216 -8.28 -6.12 10.14
C TYR A 216 -8.62 -4.91 9.25
N GLY A 217 -7.72 -3.93 9.16
CA GLY A 217 -7.88 -2.69 8.41
C GLY A 217 -8.75 -1.65 9.12
N ARG A 218 -8.99 -1.79 10.43
CA ARG A 218 -9.72 -0.78 11.21
C ARG A 218 -8.78 0.38 11.52
N ILE A 219 -9.34 1.59 11.49
CA ILE A 219 -8.59 2.83 11.61
C ILE A 219 -8.86 3.43 12.98
N TYR A 220 -7.80 3.83 13.68
CA TYR A 220 -7.85 4.53 14.95
C TYR A 220 -7.03 5.82 14.85
N HIS A 221 -7.54 6.92 15.38
CA HIS A 221 -6.90 8.24 15.31
C HIS A 221 -6.70 8.83 16.71
N LEU A 222 -5.83 9.83 16.81
CA LEU A 222 -5.68 10.61 18.05
C LEU A 222 -7.02 11.25 18.45
N PRO A 223 -7.33 11.40 19.75
CA PRO A 223 -8.53 12.13 20.20
C PRO A 223 -8.63 13.57 19.71
N VAL A 224 -7.49 14.18 19.37
CA VAL A 224 -7.44 15.47 18.70
C VAL A 224 -7.63 15.23 17.20
N ALA A 225 -8.53 15.99 16.58
CA ALA A 225 -8.90 15.79 15.18
C ALA A 225 -7.70 15.87 14.22
N LYS A 226 -6.67 16.66 14.58
CA LYS A 226 -5.42 16.83 13.84
C LYS A 226 -4.34 17.41 14.74
N VAL A 227 -3.08 17.27 14.33
CA VAL A 227 -1.92 17.94 14.90
C VAL A 227 -1.60 19.18 14.07
N ASP A 228 -1.61 20.35 14.72
CA ASP A 228 -1.21 21.61 14.10
C ASP A 228 0.32 21.75 14.13
N VAL A 229 0.96 21.81 12.97
CA VAL A 229 2.42 21.89 12.81
C VAL A 229 2.81 23.26 12.24
N PRO A 230 3.29 24.19 13.08
CA PRO A 230 3.67 25.53 12.64
C PRO A 230 4.96 25.52 11.80
N VAL A 231 5.11 26.57 10.98
CA VAL A 231 6.34 26.83 10.22
C VAL A 231 7.48 27.20 11.16
N GLY A 232 8.66 26.63 10.94
CA GLY A 232 9.90 27.07 11.59
C GLY A 232 10.06 26.59 13.04
N ARG A 233 9.15 25.77 13.56
CA ARG A 233 9.17 25.30 14.96
C ARG A 233 8.76 23.84 15.07
N PHE A 234 9.59 23.06 15.78
CA PHE A 234 9.24 21.71 16.18
C PHE A 234 8.12 21.68 17.23
N VAL A 235 7.16 20.79 17.00
CA VAL A 235 6.11 20.40 17.94
C VAL A 235 6.33 18.94 18.31
N GLN A 236 6.23 18.62 19.60
CA GLN A 236 6.29 17.23 20.06
C GLN A 236 4.91 16.59 19.94
N VAL A 237 4.86 15.46 19.24
CA VAL A 237 3.68 14.59 19.16
C VAL A 237 3.91 13.42 20.10
N VAL A 238 2.94 13.14 20.96
CA VAL A 238 2.93 11.96 21.83
C VAL A 238 1.59 11.26 21.65
N ALA A 239 1.64 10.00 21.24
CA ALA A 239 0.47 9.18 20.97
C ALA A 239 0.48 7.95 21.88
N ASP A 240 -0.41 7.92 22.87
CA ASP A 240 -0.68 6.71 23.67
C ASP A 240 -1.72 5.87 22.94
N PHE A 241 -1.36 4.65 22.54
CA PHE A 241 -2.24 3.79 21.75
C PHE A 241 -3.51 3.38 22.50
N ARG A 242 -3.54 3.51 23.83
CA ARG A 242 -4.74 3.26 24.65
C ARG A 242 -5.77 4.38 24.57
N THR A 243 -5.37 5.59 24.15
CA THR A 243 -6.27 6.74 24.03
C THR A 243 -6.80 6.94 22.62
N MET A 244 -6.30 6.17 21.65
CA MET A 244 -6.76 6.20 20.26
C MET A 244 -8.25 5.90 20.14
N VAL A 245 -8.92 6.66 19.28
CA VAL A 245 -10.37 6.57 19.04
C VAL A 245 -10.60 5.87 17.70
N PRO A 246 -11.48 4.86 17.61
CA PRO A 246 -11.78 4.21 16.34
C PRO A 246 -12.53 5.17 15.40
N LEU A 247 -12.23 5.13 14.11
CA LEU A 247 -12.97 5.86 13.09
C LEU A 247 -14.44 5.39 13.02
N ASN A 248 -14.66 4.07 13.11
CA ASN A 248 -15.99 3.50 13.26
C ASN A 248 -16.26 3.17 14.74
N PRO A 249 -17.27 3.78 15.39
CA PRO A 249 -17.55 3.54 16.81
C PRO A 249 -17.77 2.06 17.20
N ASN A 250 -18.12 1.20 16.24
CA ASN A 250 -18.35 -0.23 16.48
C ASN A 250 -17.07 -1.08 16.53
N ASP A 251 -15.92 -0.53 16.15
CA ASP A 251 -14.66 -1.29 16.05
C ASP A 251 -14.02 -1.61 17.41
N GLY A 252 -14.49 -0.96 18.48
CA GLY A 252 -13.98 -1.12 19.84
C GLY A 252 -12.69 -0.35 20.08
N ARG A 253 -11.91 -0.76 21.08
CA ARG A 253 -10.61 -0.14 21.41
C ARG A 253 -9.49 -0.79 20.60
N LEU A 254 -8.45 0.00 20.30
CA LEU A 254 -7.22 -0.49 19.71
C LEU A 254 -6.58 -1.55 20.63
N ILE A 255 -6.20 -2.68 20.05
CA ILE A 255 -5.54 -3.78 20.74
C ILE A 255 -4.07 -3.78 20.31
N PRO A 256 -3.10 -3.56 21.21
CA PRO A 256 -1.68 -3.45 20.85
C PRO A 256 -1.11 -4.63 20.05
N SER A 257 -1.56 -5.85 20.36
CA SER A 257 -1.17 -7.07 19.62
C SER A 257 -1.70 -7.17 18.19
N ARG A 258 -2.53 -6.22 17.76
CA ARG A 258 -3.17 -6.22 16.44
C ARG A 258 -2.74 -5.04 15.59
N ILE A 259 -1.79 -4.24 16.03
CA ILE A 259 -1.31 -3.09 15.26
C ILE A 259 -0.58 -3.59 14.01
N ASP A 260 -0.99 -3.10 12.86
CA ASP A 260 -0.40 -3.39 11.54
C ASP A 260 0.55 -2.27 11.11
N ARG A 261 0.06 -1.03 11.13
CA ARG A 261 0.84 0.13 10.68
C ARG A 261 0.41 1.43 11.33
N LEU A 262 1.36 2.35 11.40
CA LEU A 262 1.15 3.76 11.68
C LEU A 262 1.14 4.53 10.36
N VAL A 263 0.25 5.51 10.24
CA VAL A 263 0.18 6.44 9.11
C VAL A 263 0.19 7.87 9.63
N LEU A 264 1.10 8.68 9.10
CA LEU A 264 1.06 10.14 9.18
C LEU A 264 0.46 10.64 7.87
N GLU A 265 -0.67 11.32 7.93
CA GLU A 265 -1.37 11.83 6.75
C GLU A 265 -1.37 13.36 6.75
N ASP A 266 -0.86 13.96 5.67
CA ASP A 266 -0.93 15.40 5.44
C ASP A 266 -2.31 15.76 4.89
N VAL A 267 -3.08 16.46 5.72
CA VAL A 267 -4.44 16.92 5.41
C VAL A 267 -4.50 18.44 5.20
N THR A 268 -3.35 19.07 4.93
CA THR A 268 -3.25 20.53 4.84
C THR A 268 -4.15 21.13 3.76
N GLY A 269 -4.31 20.44 2.64
CA GLY A 269 -5.17 20.89 1.53
C GLY A 269 -6.65 20.95 1.89
N ALA A 270 -7.13 20.01 2.72
CA ALA A 270 -8.50 20.03 3.25
C ALA A 270 -8.76 21.23 4.18
N HIS A 271 -7.71 21.89 4.64
CA HIS A 271 -7.76 23.09 5.49
C HIS A 271 -7.35 24.37 4.76
N GLY A 272 -7.38 24.36 3.43
CA GLY A 272 -7.19 25.56 2.60
C GLY A 272 -5.74 25.93 2.29
N GLY A 273 -4.77 25.07 2.64
CA GLY A 273 -3.40 25.22 2.15
C GLY A 273 -3.23 24.72 0.71
N SER A 274 -2.21 25.19 0.01
CA SER A 274 -1.85 24.68 -1.31
C SER A 274 -0.39 24.98 -1.66
N GLY A 275 0.25 24.11 -2.41
CA GLY A 275 1.62 24.30 -2.90
C GLY A 275 2.62 23.28 -2.35
N SER A 276 3.87 23.36 -2.78
CA SER A 276 4.93 22.50 -2.25
C SER A 276 5.25 22.87 -0.81
N ASN A 277 5.52 21.85 -0.01
CA ASN A 277 5.91 22.00 1.38
C ASN A 277 6.89 20.89 1.76
N GLU A 278 7.57 21.10 2.89
CA GLU A 278 8.43 20.10 3.48
C GLU A 278 8.11 19.98 4.98
N ILE A 279 8.00 18.74 5.43
CA ILE A 279 7.71 18.36 6.80
C ILE A 279 8.94 17.63 7.32
N LEU A 280 9.51 18.13 8.41
CA LEU A 280 10.67 17.54 9.08
C LEU A 280 10.19 16.71 10.26
N ILE A 281 10.66 15.46 10.36
CA ILE A 281 10.39 14.53 11.45
C ILE A 281 11.73 14.21 12.13
N ASP A 282 11.73 14.22 13.46
CA ASP A 282 12.91 14.06 14.29
C ASP A 282 12.57 13.29 15.58
N ASP A 283 13.57 12.66 16.22
CA ASP A 283 13.47 11.84 17.44
C ASP A 283 12.27 10.86 17.45
N PHE A 284 12.10 10.06 16.39
CA PHE A 284 10.99 9.12 16.33
C PHE A 284 11.23 7.92 17.25
N GLU A 285 10.28 7.62 18.12
CA GLU A 285 10.33 6.47 19.02
C GLU A 285 8.98 5.75 19.13
N VAL A 286 9.05 4.42 19.21
CA VAL A 286 7.94 3.55 19.64
C VAL A 286 8.33 2.82 20.92
N TYR A 287 7.47 2.80 21.94
CA TYR A 287 7.72 2.28 23.30
C TYR A 287 6.61 1.38 23.86
#